data_AF-A0A226EK79-F1
#
_entry.id   AF-A0A226EK79-F1
#
_cell.length_a   1.000
_cell.length_b   1.000
_cell.length_c   1.000
_cell.angle_alpha   90.00
_cell.angle_beta   90.00
_cell.angle_gamma   90.00
#
_symmetry.space_group_name_H-M   'P 1'
#
loop_
_entity.id
_entity.type
_entity.pdbx_description
1 polymer ?
#
loop_
_entity_poly.entity_id
_entity_poly.type
_entity_poly.pdbx_seq_one_letter_code
_entity_poly.pdbx_strand_id
1 'polypeptide(L)'
;MSHTFSNLLLIVSVFLSGTQAVPQAPIASICSFQWTPSSAYDIFKDLINTSGYHKDVRPINASAPFDPTTGATPTTVKVNFFVSTIESIDEVGGSFRVQLLFRQKWLDPRLAYENSFQYQNQCNNNRPSTLRIPDSMIDNVWTPDLYISQELDSKKHGLFHPNQFIKVTPKGNVNFSQRITLTLSCPQLAKSDVVKKECDMSVESYGHLQDELALDWTEEHPVYVEKDIFAPRKYKLDKLTNGRCDTTTSYGVYSCIKAKFHFSRN
;
A
#
# COMPACT_ATOMS: atom_id res chain seq x y z
N MET A 1 -49.27 -35.61 -3.37
CA MET A 1 -48.73 -35.90 -4.71
C MET A 1 -47.81 -34.75 -5.11
N SER A 2 -46.70 -34.40 -4.43
CA SER A 2 -45.52 -35.15 -3.97
C SER A 2 -44.79 -35.91 -5.10
N HIS A 3 -43.81 -35.24 -5.72
CA HIS A 3 -42.65 -35.93 -6.30
C HIS A 3 -41.40 -35.44 -5.59
N THR A 4 -40.93 -36.29 -4.67
CA THR A 4 -39.69 -36.23 -3.91
C THR A 4 -38.65 -37.18 -4.51
N PHE A 5 -37.38 -36.75 -4.50
CA PHE A 5 -36.12 -37.49 -4.25
C PHE A 5 -36.00 -39.00 -4.54
N SER A 6 -34.98 -39.37 -5.33
CA SER A 6 -34.15 -40.61 -5.26
C SER A 6 -33.29 -40.70 -6.54
N ASN A 7 -32.01 -41.08 -6.57
CA ASN A 7 -31.24 -41.94 -5.68
C ASN A 7 -29.74 -41.63 -5.73
N LEU A 8 -29.13 -41.80 -4.56
CA LEU A 8 -27.72 -41.82 -4.25
C LEU A 8 -27.20 -43.29 -4.33
N LEU A 9 -25.96 -43.47 -4.80
CA LEU A 9 -25.01 -44.57 -4.50
C LEU A 9 -25.24 -46.02 -5.00
N LEU A 10 -24.19 -46.52 -5.69
CA LEU A 10 -23.56 -47.86 -5.78
C LEU A 10 -23.28 -48.19 -7.27
N ILE A 11 -22.06 -48.50 -7.70
CA ILE A 11 -21.40 -49.79 -7.47
C ILE A 11 -19.86 -49.61 -7.41
N VAL A 12 -19.28 -50.29 -6.43
CA VAL A 12 -17.86 -50.49 -6.17
C VAL A 12 -17.27 -51.57 -7.10
N SER A 13 -16.01 -51.34 -7.52
CA SER A 13 -14.98 -52.29 -7.99
C SER A 13 -15.24 -53.17 -9.23
N VAL A 14 -14.48 -52.90 -10.30
CA VAL A 14 -13.77 -53.93 -11.08
C VAL A 14 -12.42 -53.36 -11.53
N PHE A 15 -11.31 -53.85 -10.95
CA PHE A 15 -9.99 -53.77 -11.58
C PHE A 15 -9.73 -55.12 -12.26
N LEU A 16 -9.48 -55.11 -13.57
CA LEU A 16 -8.31 -55.72 -14.23
C LEU A 16 -8.52 -55.84 -15.74
N SER A 17 -7.45 -55.45 -16.45
CA SER A 17 -7.12 -55.72 -17.86
C SER A 17 -7.78 -54.86 -18.94
N GLY A 18 -6.94 -54.22 -19.76
CA GLY A 18 -7.31 -53.64 -21.04
C GLY A 18 -7.37 -52.11 -21.01
N THR A 19 -6.32 -51.49 -21.54
CA THR A 19 -6.19 -50.06 -21.80
C THR A 19 -7.42 -49.49 -22.54
N GLN A 20 -8.34 -48.86 -21.82
CA GLN A 20 -9.29 -47.93 -22.41
C GLN A 20 -8.89 -46.52 -21.98
N ALA A 21 -8.38 -45.77 -22.94
CA ALA A 21 -8.13 -44.36 -22.78
C ALA A 21 -9.43 -43.69 -22.35
N VAL A 22 -9.44 -43.12 -21.14
CA VAL A 22 -10.45 -42.14 -20.75
C VAL A 22 -10.44 -41.07 -21.85
N PRO A 23 -11.57 -40.76 -22.51
CA PRO A 23 -11.58 -39.71 -23.51
C PRO A 23 -11.28 -38.40 -22.78
N GLN A 24 -10.05 -37.90 -22.92
CA GLN A 24 -9.73 -36.53 -22.55
C GLN A 24 -10.61 -35.65 -23.45
N ALA A 25 -11.60 -35.00 -22.86
CA ALA A 25 -12.31 -33.93 -23.55
C ALA A 25 -11.26 -32.96 -24.11
N PRO A 26 -11.35 -32.54 -25.39
CA PRO A 26 -10.38 -31.61 -25.95
C PRO A 26 -10.34 -30.36 -25.08
N ILE A 27 -9.13 -29.90 -24.74
CA ILE A 27 -8.90 -28.76 -23.84
C ILE A 27 -9.77 -27.54 -24.23
N ALA A 28 -10.03 -27.36 -25.53
CA ALA A 28 -10.93 -26.34 -26.09
C ALA A 28 -12.40 -26.40 -25.57
N SER A 29 -12.94 -27.58 -25.27
CA SER A 29 -14.29 -27.75 -24.67
C SER A 29 -14.32 -27.47 -23.17
N ILE A 30 -13.17 -27.52 -22.49
CA ILE A 30 -13.05 -27.18 -21.05
C ILE A 30 -12.94 -25.66 -20.88
N CYS A 31 -12.29 -24.97 -21.83
CA CYS A 31 -12.10 -23.52 -21.79
C CYS A 31 -13.35 -22.69 -22.12
N SER A 32 -14.35 -23.28 -22.79
CA SER A 32 -15.57 -22.57 -23.22
C SER A 32 -16.63 -22.42 -22.11
N PHE A 33 -16.43 -23.07 -20.96
CA PHE A 33 -17.33 -23.03 -19.81
C PHE A 33 -16.74 -22.35 -18.56
N GLN A 34 -15.48 -21.89 -18.62
CA GLN A 34 -14.81 -21.26 -17.47
C GLN A 34 -14.76 -19.74 -17.65
N TRP A 35 -15.22 -19.00 -16.63
CA TRP A 35 -15.07 -17.55 -16.57
C TRP A 35 -13.58 -17.20 -16.63
N THR A 36 -13.20 -16.43 -17.64
CA THR A 36 -11.86 -15.84 -17.74
C THR A 36 -11.98 -14.36 -17.39
N PRO A 37 -11.21 -13.85 -16.43
CA PRO A 37 -11.27 -12.44 -16.09
C PRO A 37 -10.78 -11.65 -17.31
N SER A 38 -11.63 -10.77 -17.82
CA SER A 38 -11.33 -10.01 -19.03
C SER A 38 -10.48 -8.77 -18.75
N SER A 39 -10.40 -8.35 -17.48
CA SER A 39 -9.76 -7.10 -17.08
C SER A 39 -9.26 -7.12 -15.63
N ALA A 40 -8.39 -6.16 -15.28
CA ALA A 40 -7.96 -5.93 -13.91
C ALA A 40 -9.13 -5.57 -12.96
N TYR A 41 -10.17 -4.93 -13.51
CA TYR A 41 -11.40 -4.61 -12.79
C TYR A 41 -12.12 -5.87 -12.33
N ASP A 42 -12.27 -6.85 -13.22
CA ASP A 42 -12.94 -8.12 -12.93
C ASP A 42 -12.21 -8.91 -11.85
N ILE A 43 -10.87 -8.96 -11.94
CA ILE A 43 -10.01 -9.64 -10.95
C ILE A 43 -10.19 -9.00 -9.57
N PHE A 44 -10.08 -7.67 -9.48
CA PHE A 44 -10.21 -7.01 -8.18
C PHE A 44 -11.61 -7.16 -7.59
N LYS A 45 -12.66 -7.02 -8.44
CA LYS A 45 -14.05 -7.20 -8.03
C LYS A 45 -14.32 -8.61 -7.50
N ASP A 46 -13.78 -9.63 -8.14
CA ASP A 46 -13.85 -11.01 -7.65
C ASP A 46 -13.14 -11.18 -6.31
N LEU A 47 -11.91 -10.64 -6.17
CA LEU A 47 -11.14 -10.73 -4.93
C LEU A 47 -11.89 -10.13 -3.74
N ILE A 48 -12.46 -8.93 -3.87
CA ILE A 48 -13.16 -8.30 -2.75
C ILE A 48 -14.48 -9.00 -2.39
N ASN A 49 -15.16 -9.61 -3.37
CA ASN A 49 -16.42 -10.31 -3.13
C ASN A 49 -16.20 -11.71 -2.54
N THR A 50 -15.16 -12.42 -2.95
CA THR A 50 -14.91 -13.81 -2.55
C THR A 50 -14.17 -13.93 -1.23
N SER A 51 -13.30 -12.97 -0.90
CA SER A 51 -12.47 -13.00 0.32
C SER A 51 -13.17 -12.49 1.58
N GLY A 52 -14.44 -12.04 1.49
CA GLY A 52 -15.12 -11.34 2.59
C GLY A 52 -14.42 -10.02 2.93
N TYR A 53 -13.90 -9.33 1.90
CA TYR A 53 -13.08 -8.14 2.07
C TYR A 53 -13.91 -6.99 2.64
N HIS A 54 -13.43 -6.43 3.75
CA HIS A 54 -13.95 -5.17 4.29
C HIS A 54 -12.81 -4.16 4.38
N LYS A 55 -12.96 -3.06 3.62
CA LYS A 55 -11.97 -1.98 3.53
C LYS A 55 -11.72 -1.27 4.87
N ASP A 56 -12.66 -1.38 5.80
CA ASP A 56 -12.57 -0.71 7.12
C ASP A 56 -11.87 -1.61 8.15
N VAL A 57 -11.54 -2.85 7.79
CA VAL A 57 -10.82 -3.80 8.65
C VAL A 57 -9.37 -3.89 8.20
N ARG A 58 -8.45 -3.64 9.13
CA ARG A 58 -7.00 -3.76 8.91
C ARG A 58 -6.62 -5.19 8.48
N PRO A 59 -5.70 -5.35 7.51
CA PRO A 59 -5.22 -6.66 7.10
C PRO A 59 -4.33 -7.30 8.17
N ILE A 60 -4.64 -8.51 8.57
CA ILE A 60 -3.80 -9.29 9.49
C ILE A 60 -2.95 -10.24 8.66
N ASN A 61 -1.63 -10.17 8.85
CA ASN A 61 -0.70 -11.15 8.30
C ASN A 61 -0.32 -12.15 9.41
N ALA A 62 -0.96 -13.31 9.42
CA ALA A 62 -0.66 -14.37 10.39
C ALA A 62 0.77 -14.92 10.27
N SER A 63 1.45 -14.70 9.14
CA SER A 63 2.85 -15.07 8.92
C SER A 63 3.84 -13.94 9.25
N ALA A 64 3.36 -12.79 9.74
CA ALA A 64 4.25 -11.71 10.19
C ALA A 64 5.02 -12.14 11.44
N PRO A 65 6.22 -11.59 11.68
CA PRO A 65 6.93 -11.79 12.92
C PRO A 65 6.04 -11.40 14.10
N PHE A 66 5.80 -12.36 14.98
CA PHE A 66 5.12 -12.15 16.25
C PHE A 66 6.00 -11.27 17.14
N ASP A 67 5.47 -10.16 17.64
CA ASP A 67 6.16 -9.39 18.67
C ASP A 67 5.93 -10.07 20.03
N PRO A 68 6.96 -10.67 20.65
CA PRO A 68 6.81 -11.39 21.92
C PRO A 68 6.49 -10.46 23.10
N THR A 69 6.68 -9.15 22.95
CA THR A 69 6.45 -8.15 24.00
C THR A 69 4.98 -7.79 24.10
N THR A 70 4.32 -7.65 22.95
CA THR A 70 2.92 -7.23 22.82
C THR A 70 1.98 -8.41 22.58
N GLY A 71 2.51 -9.55 22.13
CA GLY A 71 1.72 -10.69 21.72
C GLY A 71 0.97 -10.47 20.39
N ALA A 72 1.37 -9.47 19.62
CA ALA A 72 0.63 -9.02 18.44
C ALA A 72 1.41 -9.22 17.12
N THR A 73 0.67 -9.17 16.02
CA THR A 73 1.20 -9.17 14.64
C THR A 73 0.74 -7.89 13.94
N PRO A 74 1.49 -6.77 14.10
CA PRO A 74 1.10 -5.51 13.51
C PRO A 74 1.14 -5.57 11.97
N THR A 75 0.27 -4.80 11.31
CA THR A 75 0.45 -4.52 9.88
C THR A 75 1.63 -3.57 9.73
N THR A 76 2.74 -4.07 9.21
CA THR A 76 3.88 -3.21 8.88
C THR A 76 3.61 -2.44 7.59
N VAL A 77 3.62 -1.12 7.66
CA VAL A 77 3.52 -0.22 6.52
C VAL A 77 4.89 0.41 6.28
N LYS A 78 5.53 0.02 5.18
CA LYS A 78 6.80 0.61 4.73
C LYS A 78 6.55 1.87 3.91
N VAL A 79 7.20 2.97 4.26
CA VAL A 79 6.98 4.29 3.67
C VAL A 79 8.22 4.77 2.93
N ASN A 80 7.98 5.51 1.85
CA ASN A 80 9.00 6.04 0.97
C ASN A 80 8.63 7.45 0.50
N PHE A 81 9.54 8.41 0.62
CA PHE A 81 9.36 9.77 0.09
C PHE A 81 10.26 10.02 -1.09
N PHE A 82 9.66 10.52 -2.16
CA PHE A 82 10.37 11.14 -3.26
C PHE A 82 10.05 12.63 -3.32
N VAL A 83 10.99 13.47 -2.91
CA VAL A 83 10.84 14.92 -2.90
C VAL A 83 11.10 15.46 -4.30
N SER A 84 10.06 16.01 -4.93
CA SER A 84 10.14 16.53 -6.30
C SER A 84 10.59 17.98 -6.34
N THR A 85 10.07 18.84 -5.45
CA THR A 85 10.45 20.26 -5.40
C THR A 85 10.15 20.88 -4.04
N ILE A 86 10.96 21.86 -3.64
CA ILE A 86 10.63 22.81 -2.57
C ILE A 86 10.03 24.04 -3.25
N GLU A 87 8.71 24.20 -3.15
CA GLU A 87 7.96 25.27 -3.82
C GLU A 87 8.27 26.64 -3.22
N SER A 88 8.30 26.74 -1.88
CA SER A 88 8.54 27.99 -1.17
C SER A 88 9.05 27.76 0.26
N ILE A 89 9.72 28.77 0.81
CA ILE A 89 10.15 28.84 2.21
C ILE A 89 9.68 30.19 2.76
N ASP A 90 8.89 30.16 3.82
CA ASP A 90 8.45 31.33 4.58
C ASP A 90 9.24 31.41 5.88
N GLU A 91 10.23 32.30 5.90
CA GLU A 91 11.05 32.54 7.09
C GLU A 91 10.24 33.21 8.20
N VAL A 92 9.28 34.08 7.88
CA VAL A 92 8.56 34.84 8.90
C VAL A 92 7.52 33.96 9.59
N GLY A 93 6.72 33.24 8.80
CA GLY A 93 5.76 32.26 9.31
C GLY A 93 6.39 30.97 9.81
N GLY A 94 7.68 30.75 9.54
CA GLY A 94 8.38 29.52 9.93
C GLY A 94 7.76 28.30 9.29
N SER A 95 7.60 28.31 7.96
CA SER A 95 7.02 27.18 7.22
C SER A 95 7.69 26.98 5.87
N PHE A 96 7.54 25.80 5.28
CA PHE A 96 7.99 25.55 3.92
C PHE A 96 6.98 24.70 3.17
N ARG A 97 6.93 24.89 1.85
CA ARG A 97 6.02 24.18 0.96
C ARG A 97 6.82 23.21 0.10
N VAL A 98 6.43 21.94 0.13
CA VAL A 98 7.14 20.84 -0.53
C VAL A 98 6.16 20.01 -1.34
N GLN A 99 6.59 19.59 -2.52
CA GLN A 99 5.89 18.61 -3.34
C GLN A 99 6.65 17.30 -3.34
N LEU A 100 5.93 16.20 -3.11
CA LEU A 100 6.52 14.86 -3.06
C LEU A 100 5.57 13.78 -3.58
N LEU A 101 6.15 12.64 -3.95
CA LEU A 101 5.40 11.38 -4.06
C LEU A 101 5.47 10.67 -2.71
N PHE A 102 4.30 10.46 -2.12
CA PHE A 102 4.11 9.72 -0.89
C PHE A 102 3.77 8.28 -1.24
N ARG A 103 4.68 7.35 -0.90
CA ARG A 103 4.55 5.94 -1.25
C ARG A 103 4.48 5.09 0.01
N GLN A 104 3.55 4.15 0.00
CA GLN A 104 3.30 3.21 1.09
C GLN A 104 3.29 1.80 0.52
N LYS A 105 3.81 0.85 1.28
CA LYS A 105 3.80 -0.57 0.96
C LYS A 105 3.39 -1.37 2.18
N TRP A 106 2.41 -2.25 2.02
CA TRP A 106 2.00 -3.19 3.06
C TRP A 106 1.59 -4.51 2.41
N LEU A 107 1.43 -5.53 3.24
CA LEU A 107 0.91 -6.83 2.81
C LEU A 107 -0.56 -6.94 3.22
N ASP A 108 -1.43 -7.20 2.26
CA ASP A 108 -2.83 -7.56 2.49
C ASP A 108 -3.09 -8.97 1.94
N PRO A 109 -3.04 -10.01 2.79
CA PRO A 109 -3.25 -11.38 2.35
C PRO A 109 -4.61 -11.63 1.69
N ARG A 110 -5.63 -10.81 2.01
CA ARG A 110 -6.99 -10.93 1.44
C ARG A 110 -7.02 -10.53 -0.04
N LEU A 111 -6.05 -9.73 -0.48
CA LEU A 111 -5.87 -9.32 -1.88
C LEU A 111 -4.87 -10.22 -2.63
N ALA A 112 -4.39 -11.30 -2.01
CA ALA A 112 -3.53 -12.27 -2.68
C ALA A 112 -4.34 -13.09 -3.69
N TYR A 113 -3.83 -13.17 -4.91
CA TYR A 113 -4.44 -13.91 -6.02
C TYR A 113 -3.50 -14.97 -6.60
N GLU A 114 -2.40 -15.25 -5.90
CA GLU A 114 -1.37 -16.18 -6.35
C GLU A 114 -1.90 -17.60 -6.55
N ASN A 115 -2.72 -18.09 -5.61
CA ASN A 115 -3.24 -19.46 -5.57
C ASN A 115 -4.70 -19.57 -6.06
N SER A 116 -5.27 -18.51 -6.64
CA SER A 116 -6.64 -18.58 -7.12
C SER A 116 -6.68 -19.41 -8.41
N PHE A 117 -7.33 -20.56 -8.34
CA PHE A 117 -7.54 -21.48 -9.46
C PHE A 117 -8.21 -20.79 -10.67
N GLN A 118 -8.97 -19.72 -10.44
CA GLN A 118 -9.59 -18.92 -11.52
C GLN A 118 -8.54 -18.20 -12.39
N TYR A 119 -7.38 -17.86 -11.81
CA TYR A 119 -6.26 -17.19 -12.48
C TYR A 119 -5.12 -18.16 -12.84
N GLN A 120 -5.29 -19.45 -12.57
CA GLN A 120 -4.37 -20.55 -12.85
C GLN A 120 -5.12 -21.74 -13.47
N ASN A 121 -5.92 -21.51 -14.52
CA ASN A 121 -6.54 -22.62 -15.23
C ASN A 121 -5.74 -22.99 -16.49
N GLN A 122 -5.91 -24.24 -16.95
CA GLN A 122 -5.25 -24.78 -18.15
C GLN A 122 -5.51 -23.98 -19.44
N CYS A 123 -6.44 -23.03 -19.38
CA CYS A 123 -6.93 -22.21 -20.48
C CYS A 123 -6.36 -20.78 -20.47
N ASN A 124 -5.79 -20.32 -19.35
CA ASN A 124 -5.29 -18.96 -19.19
C ASN A 124 -4.06 -18.94 -18.27
N ASN A 125 -2.88 -18.94 -18.89
CA ASN A 125 -1.60 -18.74 -18.21
C ASN A 125 -1.23 -17.25 -18.04
N ASN A 126 -2.09 -16.30 -18.43
CA ASN A 126 -1.82 -14.86 -18.36
C ASN A 126 -2.20 -14.26 -17.00
N ARG A 127 -1.67 -14.82 -15.90
CA ARG A 127 -1.75 -14.16 -14.59
C ARG A 127 -0.91 -12.88 -14.64
N PRO A 128 -1.48 -11.68 -14.35
CA PRO A 128 -0.69 -10.46 -14.35
C PRO A 128 0.38 -10.54 -13.24
N SER A 129 1.59 -10.08 -13.55
CA SER A 129 2.67 -9.96 -12.56
C SER A 129 2.36 -8.90 -11.49
N THR A 130 1.49 -7.96 -11.80
CA THR A 130 0.97 -6.94 -10.89
C THR A 130 -0.39 -6.47 -11.37
N LEU A 131 -1.36 -6.41 -10.46
CA LEU A 131 -2.71 -5.93 -10.69
C LEU A 131 -2.76 -4.43 -10.37
N ARG A 132 -2.99 -3.57 -11.37
CA ARG A 132 -3.31 -2.16 -11.11
C ARG A 132 -4.79 -2.05 -10.77
N ILE A 133 -5.10 -1.53 -9.60
CA ILE A 133 -6.49 -1.28 -9.19
C ILE A 133 -7.05 -0.13 -10.03
N PRO A 134 -8.25 -0.28 -10.64
CA PRO A 134 -8.91 0.81 -11.35
C PRO A 134 -9.12 2.01 -10.43
N ASP A 135 -8.98 3.23 -10.97
CA ASP A 135 -9.04 4.45 -10.16
C ASP A 135 -10.40 4.61 -9.43
N SER A 136 -11.50 4.13 -10.04
CA SER A 136 -12.85 4.12 -9.45
C SER A 136 -13.02 3.14 -8.30
N MET A 137 -12.03 2.29 -8.02
CA MET A 137 -12.05 1.24 -7.00
C MET A 137 -10.97 1.43 -5.95
N ILE A 138 -10.13 2.46 -6.05
CA ILE A 138 -9.06 2.74 -5.08
C ILE A 138 -9.64 2.89 -3.67
N ASP A 139 -10.78 3.57 -3.53
CA ASP A 139 -11.44 3.80 -2.23
C ASP A 139 -12.06 2.53 -1.62
N ASN A 140 -12.07 1.41 -2.36
CA ASN A 140 -12.50 0.11 -1.88
C ASN A 140 -11.33 -0.72 -1.31
N VAL A 141 -10.12 -0.18 -1.27
CA VAL A 141 -8.95 -0.82 -0.66
C VAL A 141 -8.70 -0.18 0.71
N TRP A 142 -8.48 -0.99 1.74
CA TRP A 142 -8.01 -0.53 3.04
C TRP A 142 -6.70 0.25 2.87
N THR A 143 -6.64 1.45 3.41
CA THR A 143 -5.42 2.27 3.47
C THR A 143 -5.17 2.67 4.91
N PRO A 144 -3.91 2.69 5.38
CA PRO A 144 -3.59 3.07 6.75
C PRO A 144 -3.97 4.53 7.03
N ASP A 145 -4.37 4.80 8.26
CA ASP A 145 -4.84 6.09 8.77
C ASP A 145 -3.68 7.02 9.16
N LEU A 146 -2.86 7.36 8.17
CA LEU A 146 -1.66 8.15 8.39
C LEU A 146 -1.93 9.66 8.36
N TYR A 147 -1.34 10.39 9.29
CA TYR A 147 -1.35 11.84 9.29
C TYR A 147 0.07 12.41 9.41
N ILE A 148 0.23 13.69 9.04
CA ILE A 148 1.52 14.40 9.11
C ILE A 148 1.45 15.47 10.18
N SER A 149 2.25 15.35 11.22
CA SER A 149 2.11 16.14 12.45
C SER A 149 2.44 17.63 12.26
N GLN A 150 3.28 17.96 11.29
CA GLN A 150 3.66 19.34 10.96
C GLN A 150 2.80 19.96 9.83
N GLU A 151 1.75 19.28 9.36
CA GLU A 151 0.91 19.78 8.28
C GLU A 151 0.13 21.05 8.69
N LEU A 152 0.26 22.09 7.87
CA LEU A 152 -0.53 23.34 7.97
C LEU A 152 -1.55 23.45 6.83
N ASP A 153 -1.20 22.95 5.65
CA ASP A 153 -2.05 22.88 4.46
C ASP A 153 -1.57 21.73 3.58
N SER A 154 -2.48 21.09 2.86
CA SER A 154 -2.17 19.98 1.98
C SER A 154 -3.05 19.95 0.74
N LYS A 155 -2.46 19.46 -0.36
CA LYS A 155 -3.13 19.32 -1.65
C LYS A 155 -2.80 17.99 -2.29
N LYS A 156 -3.83 17.20 -2.60
CA LYS A 156 -3.74 16.07 -3.54
C LYS A 156 -3.78 16.60 -4.97
N HIS A 157 -2.88 16.13 -5.83
CA HIS A 157 -2.85 16.55 -7.23
C HIS A 157 -3.74 15.65 -8.09
N GLY A 158 -4.41 16.22 -9.09
CA GLY A 158 -5.19 15.43 -10.04
C GLY A 158 -5.94 16.26 -11.07
N LEU A 159 -5.22 17.00 -11.93
CA LEU A 159 -5.83 17.92 -12.89
C LEU A 159 -6.73 17.21 -13.92
N PHE A 160 -6.20 16.17 -14.57
CA PHE A 160 -6.96 15.35 -15.53
C PHE A 160 -7.51 14.09 -14.87
N HIS A 161 -6.66 13.42 -14.09
CA HIS A 161 -6.99 12.26 -13.26
C HIS A 161 -6.30 12.40 -11.92
N PRO A 162 -6.84 11.81 -10.83
CA PRO A 162 -6.15 11.75 -9.55
C PRO A 162 -4.73 11.20 -9.72
N ASN A 163 -3.72 11.92 -9.23
CA ASN A 163 -2.32 11.50 -9.32
C ASN A 163 -2.00 10.48 -8.23
N GLN A 164 -2.72 9.36 -8.26
CA GLN A 164 -2.56 8.25 -7.34
C GLN A 164 -2.75 6.90 -8.04
N PHE A 165 -2.21 5.84 -7.43
CA PHE A 165 -2.48 4.48 -7.88
C PHE A 165 -2.22 3.45 -6.80
N ILE A 166 -2.96 2.34 -6.88
CA ILE A 166 -2.68 1.12 -6.14
C ILE A 166 -2.28 0.00 -7.09
N LYS A 167 -1.21 -0.71 -6.74
CA LYS A 167 -0.72 -1.91 -7.44
C LYS A 167 -0.58 -3.07 -6.46
N VAL A 168 -1.18 -4.22 -6.78
CA VAL A 168 -1.17 -5.42 -5.95
C VAL A 168 -0.41 -6.55 -6.64
N THR A 169 0.61 -7.10 -5.98
CA THR A 169 1.33 -8.27 -6.48
C THR A 169 0.54 -9.56 -6.22
N PRO A 170 0.84 -10.69 -6.90
CA PRO A 170 0.12 -11.95 -6.68
C PRO A 170 0.08 -12.41 -5.22
N LYS A 171 1.13 -12.07 -4.45
CA LYS A 171 1.26 -12.38 -3.02
C LYS A 171 0.44 -11.45 -2.11
N GLY A 172 -0.29 -10.48 -2.65
CA GLY A 172 -1.05 -9.49 -1.87
C GLY A 172 -0.23 -8.30 -1.39
N ASN A 173 0.98 -8.06 -1.92
CA ASN A 173 1.73 -6.85 -1.56
C ASN A 173 1.10 -5.66 -2.27
N VAL A 174 0.64 -4.69 -1.49
CA VAL A 174 -0.01 -3.48 -1.96
C VAL A 174 1.03 -2.36 -2.01
N ASN A 175 1.11 -1.69 -3.14
CA ASN A 175 1.90 -0.47 -3.33
C ASN A 175 0.95 0.68 -3.64
N PHE A 176 0.87 1.64 -2.73
CA PHE A 176 0.09 2.87 -2.91
C PHE A 176 1.03 4.04 -3.13
N SER A 177 0.79 4.84 -4.16
CA SER A 177 1.57 6.04 -4.47
C SER A 177 0.63 7.18 -4.76
N GLN A 178 0.86 8.34 -4.16
CA GLN A 178 0.12 9.57 -4.45
C GLN A 178 1.05 10.78 -4.53
N ARG A 179 0.74 11.74 -5.42
CA ARG A 179 1.44 13.03 -5.50
C ARG A 179 0.73 14.05 -4.63
N ILE A 180 1.45 14.60 -3.66
CA ILE A 180 0.93 15.59 -2.71
C ILE A 180 1.85 16.82 -2.67
N THR A 181 1.26 17.99 -2.43
CA THR A 181 1.97 19.18 -1.97
C THR A 181 1.55 19.45 -0.53
N LEU A 182 2.51 19.76 0.33
CA LEU A 182 2.32 20.03 1.74
C LEU A 182 2.95 21.37 2.09
N THR A 183 2.27 22.15 2.92
CA THR A 183 2.87 23.24 3.68
C THR A 183 3.12 22.72 5.10
N LEU A 184 4.38 22.74 5.51
CA LEU A 184 4.83 22.17 6.77
C LEU A 184 5.35 23.26 7.70
N SER A 185 4.93 23.20 8.96
CA SER A 185 5.46 24.03 10.04
C SER A 185 6.92 23.66 10.33
N CYS A 186 7.78 24.66 10.37
CA CYS A 186 9.18 24.55 10.75
C CYS A 186 9.67 25.82 11.45
N PRO A 187 9.53 25.89 12.79
CA PRO A 187 9.94 27.05 13.58
C PRO A 187 11.42 27.43 13.45
N GLN A 188 12.29 26.49 13.05
CA GLN A 188 13.71 26.79 12.86
C GLN A 188 13.96 27.80 11.73
N LEU A 189 13.10 27.84 10.70
CA LEU A 189 13.22 28.79 9.59
C LEU A 189 13.12 30.24 10.07
N ALA A 190 12.32 30.51 11.10
CA ALA A 190 12.13 31.85 11.68
C ALA A 190 13.27 32.33 12.57
N LYS A 191 14.19 31.45 12.97
CA LYS A 191 15.28 31.79 13.90
C LYS A 191 16.48 32.42 13.18
N SER A 192 16.64 33.74 13.12
CA SER A 192 17.70 34.36 12.31
C SER A 192 19.15 33.96 12.66
N ASP A 193 19.39 33.52 13.89
CA ASP A 193 20.69 33.11 14.45
C ASP A 193 21.14 31.69 14.04
N VAL A 194 20.20 30.84 13.63
CA VAL A 194 20.51 29.45 13.26
C VAL A 194 20.93 29.37 11.80
N VAL A 195 22.19 29.00 11.53
CA VAL A 195 22.75 28.88 10.17
C VAL A 195 22.20 27.66 9.43
N LYS A 196 22.14 26.50 10.08
CA LYS A 196 21.61 25.24 9.52
C LYS A 196 20.23 24.96 10.08
N LYS A 197 19.22 24.95 9.22
CA LYS A 197 17.83 24.77 9.59
C LYS A 197 17.45 23.30 9.44
N GLU A 198 16.91 22.72 10.50
CA GLU A 198 16.33 21.39 10.48
C GLU A 198 14.81 21.49 10.56
N CYS A 199 14.14 20.97 9.53
CA CYS A 199 12.69 20.92 9.46
C CYS A 199 12.23 19.47 9.41
N ASP A 200 11.37 19.08 10.34
CA ASP A 200 10.86 17.72 10.44
C ASP A 200 9.53 17.57 9.68
N MET A 201 9.32 16.38 9.12
CA MET A 201 8.07 15.87 8.59
C MET A 201 7.86 14.48 9.18
N SER A 202 7.06 14.41 10.23
CA SER A 202 6.67 13.17 10.91
C SER A 202 5.40 12.60 10.28
N VAL A 203 5.37 11.28 10.10
CA VAL A 203 4.19 10.51 9.73
C VAL A 203 3.86 9.57 10.88
N GLU A 204 2.61 9.60 11.28
CA GLU A 204 2.09 8.88 12.44
C GLU A 204 0.80 8.16 12.08
N SER A 205 0.53 7.03 12.73
CA SER A 205 -0.82 6.46 12.72
C SER A 205 -1.73 7.27 13.64
N TYR A 206 -2.95 7.52 13.19
CA TYR A 206 -3.92 8.30 13.95
C TYR A 206 -4.64 7.47 15.02
N GLY A 207 -5.19 6.32 14.64
CA GLY A 207 -6.06 5.51 15.49
C GLY A 207 -5.49 4.16 15.91
N HIS A 208 -4.44 3.66 15.25
CA HIS A 208 -3.86 2.35 15.56
C HIS A 208 -2.62 2.48 16.44
N LEU A 209 -2.56 1.62 17.45
CA LEU A 209 -1.35 1.48 18.27
C LEU A 209 -0.27 0.73 17.49
N GLN A 210 0.98 0.82 17.95
CA GLN A 210 2.15 0.22 17.29
C GLN A 210 2.04 -1.31 17.14
N ASP A 211 1.35 -1.99 18.06
CA ASP A 211 1.08 -3.43 18.04
C ASP A 211 -0.01 -3.82 17.02
N GLU A 212 -0.80 -2.85 16.55
CA GLU A 212 -1.76 -3.00 15.46
C GLU A 212 -1.18 -2.56 14.12
N LEU A 213 -0.53 -1.40 14.07
CA LEU A 213 0.04 -0.79 12.87
C LEU A 213 1.43 -0.22 13.16
N ALA A 214 2.44 -0.83 12.54
CA ALA A 214 3.82 -0.41 12.68
C ALA A 214 4.29 0.31 11.42
N LEU A 215 4.82 1.53 11.58
CA LEU A 215 5.46 2.27 10.51
C LEU A 215 6.95 1.92 10.45
N ASP A 216 7.44 1.81 9.22
CA ASP A 216 8.86 1.69 8.95
C ASP A 216 9.23 2.34 7.63
N TRP A 217 10.50 2.62 7.44
CA TRP A 217 11.02 3.10 6.17
C TRP A 217 11.24 1.95 5.18
N THR A 218 11.19 2.23 3.87
CA THR A 218 11.71 1.25 2.90
C THR A 218 13.22 1.08 3.07
N GLU A 219 13.70 -0.16 3.02
CA GLU A 219 15.13 -0.50 3.17
C GLU A 219 16.01 0.27 2.18
N GLU A 220 15.55 0.33 0.92
CA GLU A 220 16.21 1.09 -0.12
C GLU A 220 15.54 2.46 -0.29
N HIS A 221 16.38 3.49 -0.40
CA HIS A 221 15.98 4.87 -0.73
C HIS A 221 14.79 5.38 0.09
N PRO A 222 14.82 5.33 1.44
CA PRO A 222 13.68 5.67 2.29
C PRO A 222 13.17 7.10 2.05
N VAL A 223 14.11 8.02 1.87
CA VAL A 223 13.89 9.41 1.50
C VAL A 223 14.91 9.79 0.44
N TYR A 224 14.46 10.36 -0.67
CA TYR A 224 15.34 10.81 -1.74
C TYR A 224 14.70 11.96 -2.51
N VAL A 225 15.54 12.64 -3.27
CA VAL A 225 15.24 13.94 -3.85
C VAL A 225 15.45 13.84 -5.37
N GLU A 226 14.60 14.52 -6.13
CA GLU A 226 14.77 14.68 -7.58
C GLU A 226 16.15 15.28 -7.90
N LYS A 227 16.76 14.82 -8.99
CA LYS A 227 18.03 15.36 -9.44
C LYS A 227 17.81 16.82 -9.85
N ASP A 228 18.70 17.71 -9.42
CA ASP A 228 18.60 19.16 -9.68
C ASP A 228 17.30 19.77 -9.13
N ILE A 229 16.93 19.39 -7.89
CA ILE A 229 15.74 19.90 -7.22
C ILE A 229 15.66 21.44 -7.27
N PHE A 230 14.50 21.94 -7.69
CA PHE A 230 14.19 23.35 -7.52
C PHE A 230 13.97 23.66 -6.04
N ALA A 231 14.75 24.61 -5.53
CA ALA A 231 14.57 25.26 -4.25
C ALA A 231 14.66 26.80 -4.43
N PRO A 232 13.97 27.60 -3.59
CA PRO A 232 14.04 29.06 -3.67
C PRO A 232 15.49 29.56 -3.55
N ARG A 233 15.88 30.56 -4.36
CA ARG A 233 17.28 31.04 -4.49
C ARG A 233 18.00 31.38 -3.18
N LYS A 234 17.28 31.71 -2.10
CA LYS A 234 17.87 32.03 -0.81
C LYS A 234 18.32 30.80 -0.01
N TYR A 235 17.79 29.63 -0.34
CA TYR A 235 18.00 28.41 0.41
C TYR A 235 18.44 27.27 -0.50
N LYS A 236 19.22 26.37 0.10
CA LYS A 236 19.59 25.10 -0.48
C LYS A 236 19.15 23.99 0.47
N LEU A 237 18.60 22.92 -0.10
CA LEU A 237 18.44 21.65 0.62
C LEU A 237 19.79 20.93 0.59
N ASP A 238 20.47 20.86 1.73
CA ASP A 238 21.79 20.24 1.85
C ASP A 238 21.70 18.72 1.87
N LYS A 239 20.74 18.20 2.66
CA LYS A 239 20.52 16.77 2.84
C LYS A 239 19.10 16.49 3.32
N LEU A 240 18.66 15.26 3.06
CA LEU A 240 17.42 14.70 3.57
C LEU A 240 17.78 13.43 4.34
N THR A 241 17.34 13.34 5.59
CA THR A 241 17.64 12.19 6.47
C THR A 241 16.35 11.60 7.03
N ASN A 242 16.29 10.30 7.27
CA ASN A 242 15.14 9.63 7.87
C ASN A 242 15.45 9.13 9.30
N GLY A 243 14.40 8.91 10.10
CA GLY A 243 14.49 8.35 11.45
C GLY A 243 13.13 7.94 12.01
N ARG A 244 13.11 7.51 13.28
CA ARG A 244 11.90 7.19 14.05
C ARG A 244 11.56 8.28 15.07
N CYS A 245 10.31 8.30 15.52
CA CYS A 245 9.76 9.28 16.45
C CYS A 245 8.60 8.73 17.30
N ASP A 246 8.60 7.42 17.55
CA ASP A 246 7.49 6.73 18.22
C ASP A 246 7.11 7.45 19.53
N THR A 247 5.81 7.59 19.78
CA THR A 247 5.29 8.38 20.89
C THR A 247 4.52 7.50 21.86
N THR A 248 4.94 7.51 23.13
CA THR A 248 4.23 6.83 24.22
C THR A 248 3.17 7.75 24.80
N THR A 249 1.92 7.28 24.79
CA THR A 249 0.76 7.97 25.37
C THR A 249 0.20 7.14 26.53
N SER A 250 -0.83 7.67 27.20
CA SER A 250 -1.59 6.91 28.21
C SER A 250 -2.30 5.67 27.65
N TYR A 251 -2.58 5.64 26.34
CA TYR A 251 -3.29 4.56 25.68
C TYR A 251 -2.37 3.47 25.11
N GLY A 252 -1.08 3.79 24.93
CA GLY A 252 -0.11 2.91 24.29
C GLY A 252 0.91 3.68 23.47
N VAL A 253 1.73 2.94 22.73
CA VAL A 253 2.75 3.51 21.84
C VAL A 253 2.17 3.66 20.44
N TYR A 254 2.26 4.85 19.86
CA TYR A 254 1.94 5.11 18.46
C TYR A 254 3.20 5.08 17.62
N SER A 255 3.15 4.36 16.49
CA SER A 255 4.30 4.27 15.59
C SER A 255 4.47 5.57 14.80
N CYS A 256 5.71 6.05 14.71
CA CYS A 256 6.06 7.29 14.04
C CYS A 256 7.41 7.19 13.32
N ILE A 257 7.43 7.69 12.09
CA ILE A 257 8.64 7.87 11.30
C ILE A 257 8.78 9.33 10.90
N LYS A 258 10.00 9.85 10.80
CA LYS A 258 10.24 11.25 10.41
C LYS A 258 11.30 11.40 9.33
N ALA A 259 11.02 12.29 8.39
CA ALA A 259 12.02 12.82 7.47
C ALA A 259 12.45 14.20 7.98
N LYS A 260 13.76 14.48 7.91
CA LYS A 260 14.34 15.75 8.33
C LYS A 260 15.04 16.41 7.14
N PHE A 261 14.54 17.59 6.79
CA PHE A 261 15.08 18.47 5.75
C PHE A 261 16.11 19.39 6.37
N HIS A 262 17.33 19.36 5.83
CA HIS A 262 18.42 20.21 6.30
C HIS A 262 18.64 21.33 5.29
N PHE A 263 18.28 22.55 5.65
CA PHE A 263 18.47 23.72 4.81
C PHE A 263 19.64 24.58 5.27
N SER A 264 20.35 25.16 4.31
CA SER A 264 21.29 26.26 4.53
C SER A 264 20.86 27.47 3.68
N ARG A 265 21.25 28.67 4.13
CA ARG A 265 21.16 29.86 3.28
C ARG A 265 22.33 29.85 2.28
N ASN A 266 22.05 30.27 1.05
CA ASN A 266 23.07 30.51 0.02
C ASN A 266 23.91 31.75 0.35
#